data_AF-A0AAE1BKA5-F1
#
_entry.id   AF-A0AAE1BKA5-F1
#
_cell.length_a   1.000
_cell.length_b   1.000
_cell.length_c   1.000
_cell.angle_alpha   90.00
_cell.angle_beta   90.00
_cell.angle_gamma   90.00
#
_symmetry.space_group_name_H-M   'P 1'
#
loop_
_entity.id
_entity.type
_entity.pdbx_description
1 polymer ?
#
loop_
_entity_poly.entity_id
_entity_poly.type
_entity_poly.pdbx_seq_one_letter_code
_entity_poly.pdbx_strand_id
1 'polypeptide(L)'
;MILTTQMMITAAIVSPLVLIESSRLFLQEHMYLAFVAMAGYFVCVIVLSCFRDVGRKFPQNYIFLGILTLCLSLFLGFVAGSYDTIEILIAVGITAVMTFSITVFAFFTRCRD
;
A
#
# COMPACT_ATOMS: atom_id res chain seq x y z
N MET A 1 -11.40 -6.64 8.63
CA MET A 1 -10.09 -6.97 9.24
C MET A 1 -9.00 -7.31 8.21
N ILE A 2 -9.29 -7.81 7.00
CA ILE A 2 -8.24 -8.00 5.97
C ILE A 2 -7.54 -6.70 5.55
N LEU A 3 -8.29 -5.61 5.35
CA LEU A 3 -7.75 -4.33 4.89
C LEU A 3 -6.82 -3.66 5.92
N THR A 4 -7.10 -3.85 7.21
CA THR A 4 -6.39 -3.21 8.32
C THR A 4 -5.06 -3.92 8.59
N THR A 5 -5.08 -5.26 8.52
CA THR A 5 -3.86 -6.09 8.57
C THR A 5 -2.99 -5.84 7.34
N GLN A 6 -3.59 -5.66 6.16
CA GLN A 6 -2.85 -5.31 4.95
C GLN A 6 -2.09 -4.00 5.10
N MET A 7 -2.73 -2.92 5.59
CA MET A 7 -2.07 -1.62 5.76
C MET A 7 -0.91 -1.66 6.76
N MET A 8 -1.03 -2.48 7.81
CA MET A 8 0.03 -2.68 8.79
C MET A 8 1.22 -3.46 8.18
N ILE A 9 0.94 -4.45 7.33
CA ILE A 9 1.96 -5.20 6.58
C ILE A 9 2.65 -4.31 5.55
N THR A 10 1.93 -3.50 4.77
CA THR A 10 2.56 -2.55 3.84
C THR A 10 3.43 -1.54 4.58
N ALA A 11 2.98 -1.00 5.71
CA ALA A 11 3.78 -0.07 6.51
C ALA A 11 5.08 -0.73 7.03
N ALA A 12 5.01 -1.98 7.49
CA ALA A 12 6.17 -2.74 7.94
C ALA A 12 7.17 -3.04 6.81
N ILE A 13 6.69 -3.29 5.59
CA ILE A 13 7.53 -3.55 4.40
C ILE A 13 8.15 -2.25 3.88
N VAL A 14 7.38 -1.15 3.87
CA VAL A 14 7.81 0.15 3.33
C VAL A 14 8.80 0.86 4.26
N SER A 15 8.64 0.73 5.58
CA SER A 15 9.52 1.36 6.57
C SER A 15 11.02 1.16 6.28
N PRO A 16 11.55 -0.08 6.21
CA PRO A 16 12.96 -0.30 5.90
C PRO A 16 13.31 0.11 4.46
N LEU A 17 12.37 0.02 3.51
CA LEU A 17 12.60 0.42 2.11
C LEU A 17 12.83 1.93 1.95
N VAL A 18 12.16 2.75 2.78
CA VAL A 18 12.27 4.22 2.77
C VAL A 18 13.45 4.68 3.64
N LEU A 19 13.72 3.99 4.74
CA LEU A 19 14.83 4.30 5.65
C LEU A 19 16.21 3.92 5.08
N ILE A 20 16.28 2.94 4.18
CA ILE A 20 17.54 2.52 3.54
C ILE A 20 17.76 3.31 2.25
N GLU A 21 18.83 4.09 2.19
CA GLU A 21 19.18 4.89 1.01
C GLU A 21 19.58 4.02 -0.18
N SER A 22 20.12 2.82 0.08
CA SER A 22 20.47 1.84 -0.95
C SER A 22 19.27 1.35 -1.77
N SER A 23 18.07 1.27 -1.18
CA SER A 23 16.86 0.91 -1.93
C SER A 23 16.41 2.06 -2.84
N ARG A 24 16.61 3.32 -2.44
CA ARG A 24 16.27 4.49 -3.28
C ARG A 24 17.18 4.55 -4.51
N LEU A 25 18.47 4.31 -4.34
CA LEU A 25 19.44 4.23 -5.45
C LEU A 25 19.11 3.11 -6.44
N PHE A 26 18.76 1.92 -5.94
CA PHE A 26 18.38 0.78 -6.79
C PHE A 26 17.10 1.06 -7.61
N LEU A 27 16.15 1.78 -7.04
CA LEU A 27 14.92 2.17 -7.74
C LEU A 27 15.14 3.31 -8.75
N GLN A 28 16.06 4.23 -8.48
CA GLN A 28 16.45 5.27 -9.43
C GLN A 28 17.17 4.71 -10.66
N GLU A 29 17.98 3.66 -10.49
CA GLU A 29 18.65 2.98 -11.59
C GLU A 29 17.66 2.19 -12.49
N HIS A 30 16.54 1.74 -11.91
CA HIS A 30 15.54 0.92 -12.59
C HIS A 30 14.16 1.57 -12.64
N MET A 31 14.08 2.77 -13.24
CA MET A 31 12.84 3.53 -13.42
C MET A 31 11.68 2.73 -14.07
N TYR A 32 12.00 1.72 -14.89
CA TYR A 32 11.00 0.84 -15.50
C TYR A 32 10.19 0.04 -14.47
N LEU A 33 10.79 -0.33 -13.32
CA LEU A 33 10.10 -1.03 -12.23
C LEU A 33 9.00 -0.15 -11.62
N ALA A 34 9.24 1.16 -11.51
CA ALA A 34 8.25 2.11 -11.00
C ALA A 34 7.04 2.22 -11.94
N PHE A 35 7.28 2.25 -13.25
CA PHE A 35 6.21 2.30 -14.25
C PHE A 35 5.35 1.03 -14.24
N VAL A 36 6.00 -0.13 -14.12
CA VAL A 36 5.32 -1.44 -13.99
C VAL A 36 4.54 -1.52 -12.68
N ALA A 37 5.11 -1.08 -11.56
CA ALA A 37 4.44 -1.06 -10.26
C ALA A 37 3.22 -0.13 -10.25
N MET A 38 3.34 1.05 -10.86
CA MET A 38 2.25 2.01 -10.99
C MET A 38 1.12 1.46 -11.87
N ALA A 39 1.44 0.86 -13.02
CA ALA A 39 0.46 0.21 -13.87
C ALA A 39 -0.23 -0.97 -13.15
N GLY A 40 0.55 -1.82 -12.45
CA GLY A 40 0.03 -2.94 -11.67
C GLY A 40 -0.91 -2.50 -10.56
N TYR A 41 -0.57 -1.44 -9.82
CA TYR A 41 -1.41 -0.86 -8.77
C TYR A 41 -2.75 -0.38 -9.35
N PHE A 42 -2.73 0.41 -10.42
CA PHE A 42 -3.94 0.92 -11.06
C PHE A 42 -4.85 -0.20 -11.55
N VAL A 43 -4.28 -1.20 -12.24
CA VAL A 43 -5.04 -2.35 -12.73
C VAL A 43 -5.66 -3.13 -11.56
N CYS A 44 -4.91 -3.38 -10.48
CA CYS A 44 -5.43 -4.08 -9.31
C CYS A 44 -6.58 -3.32 -8.64
N VAL A 45 -6.47 -2.00 -8.48
CA VAL A 45 -7.53 -1.16 -7.90
C VAL A 45 -8.77 -1.15 -8.78
N ILE A 46 -8.61 -1.03 -10.11
CA ILE A 46 -9.73 -1.09 -11.06
C ILE A 46 -10.43 -2.45 -10.97
N VAL A 47 -9.68 -3.55 -10.98
CA VAL A 47 -10.24 -4.91 -10.89
C VAL A 47 -10.98 -5.10 -9.57
N LEU A 48 -10.42 -4.67 -8.44
CA LEU A 48 -11.08 -4.77 -7.13
C LEU A 48 -12.32 -3.89 -7.03
N SER A 49 -12.32 -2.71 -7.67
CA SER A 49 -13.45 -1.78 -7.68
C SER A 49 -14.59 -2.26 -8.58
N CYS A 50 -14.27 -2.77 -9.77
CA CYS A 50 -15.25 -3.32 -10.72
C CYS A 50 -15.77 -4.69 -10.28
N PHE A 51 -14.93 -5.50 -9.63
CA PHE A 51 -15.27 -6.84 -9.19
C PHE A 51 -15.19 -6.98 -7.67
N ARG A 52 -16.20 -6.42 -6.99
CA ARG A 52 -16.35 -6.54 -5.53
C ARG A 52 -16.46 -8.00 -5.07
N ASP A 53 -16.93 -8.89 -5.95
CA ASP A 53 -17.05 -10.33 -5.74
C ASP A 53 -15.68 -11.03 -5.65
N VAL A 54 -14.68 -10.56 -6.40
CA VAL A 54 -13.32 -11.12 -6.41
C VAL A 54 -12.60 -10.82 -5.09
N GLY A 55 -12.89 -9.66 -4.48
CA GLY A 55 -12.43 -9.33 -3.12
C GLY A 55 -13.15 -10.09 -1.99
N ARG A 56 -14.22 -10.85 -2.29
CA ARG A 56 -15.00 -11.60 -1.28
C ARG A 56 -14.82 -13.11 -1.39
N LYS A 57 -14.27 -13.64 -2.48
CA LYS A 57 -14.00 -15.07 -2.67
C LYS A 57 -12.61 -15.47 -2.15
N PHE A 58 -12.60 -16.35 -1.16
CA PHE A 58 -11.40 -17.08 -0.75
C PHE A 58 -11.04 -18.10 -1.86
N PRO A 59 -9.77 -18.22 -2.31
CA PRO A 59 -8.55 -17.55 -1.83
C PRO A 59 -8.08 -16.35 -2.67
N GLN A 60 -8.78 -16.01 -3.77
CA GLN A 60 -8.31 -15.02 -4.75
C GLN A 60 -8.04 -13.63 -4.16
N ASN A 61 -8.80 -13.24 -3.12
CA ASN A 61 -8.61 -11.96 -2.44
C ASN A 61 -7.18 -11.75 -1.92
N TYR A 62 -6.53 -12.77 -1.35
CA TYR A 62 -5.18 -12.63 -0.77
C TYR A 62 -4.10 -12.43 -1.83
N ILE A 63 -4.24 -13.06 -3.00
CA ILE A 63 -3.27 -12.94 -4.09
C ILE A 63 -3.30 -11.53 -4.67
N PHE A 64 -4.50 -10.99 -4.94
CA PHE A 64 -4.66 -9.61 -5.39
C PHE A 64 -4.16 -8.61 -4.35
N LEU A 65 -4.43 -8.87 -3.06
CA LEU A 65 -3.91 -8.03 -1.97
C LEU A 65 -2.38 -8.04 -1.91
N GLY A 66 -1.75 -9.21 -2.07
CA GLY A 66 -0.30 -9.36 -2.07
C GLY A 66 0.35 -8.62 -3.23
N ILE A 67 -0.20 -8.77 -4.45
CA ILE A 67 0.26 -8.04 -5.63
C ILE A 67 0.11 -6.53 -5.42
N LEU A 68 -1.04 -6.08 -4.94
CA LEU A 68 -1.29 -4.67 -4.66
C LEU A 68 -0.32 -4.11 -3.60
N THR A 69 -0.04 -4.90 -2.56
CA THR A 69 0.92 -4.56 -1.49
C THR A 69 2.32 -4.38 -2.05
N LEU A 70 2.79 -5.31 -2.90
CA LEU A 70 4.09 -5.24 -3.55
C LEU A 70 4.19 -4.07 -4.54
N CYS A 71 3.17 -3.86 -5.37
CA CYS A 71 3.13 -2.71 -6.28
C CYS A 71 3.14 -1.38 -5.52
N LEU A 72 2.38 -1.29 -4.42
CA LEU A 72 2.31 -0.10 -3.59
C LEU A 72 3.65 0.18 -2.89
N SER A 73 4.33 -0.84 -2.35
CA SER A 73 5.62 -0.65 -1.69
C SER A 73 6.72 -0.21 -2.66
N LEU A 74 6.75 -0.78 -3.87
CA LEU A 74 7.66 -0.36 -4.94
C LEU A 74 7.37 1.08 -5.41
N PHE A 75 6.10 1.42 -5.57
CA PHE A 75 5.69 2.79 -5.93
C PHE A 75 6.10 3.80 -4.85
N LEU A 76 5.85 3.49 -3.56
CA LEU A 76 6.28 4.34 -2.45
C LEU A 76 7.81 4.45 -2.38
N GLY A 77 8.56 3.40 -2.68
CA GLY A 77 10.02 3.47 -2.76
C GLY A 77 10.52 4.41 -3.86
N PHE A 78 9.82 4.47 -5.00
CA PHE A 78 10.17 5.36 -6.10
C PHE A 78 9.82 6.83 -5.81
N VAL A 79 8.61 7.07 -5.28
CA VAL A 79 8.21 8.39 -4.75
C VAL A 79 9.18 8.80 -3.65
N ALA A 80 9.60 7.84 -2.82
CA ALA A 80 10.61 8.09 -1.82
C ALA A 80 11.90 8.57 -2.46
N GLY A 81 12.39 7.99 -3.57
CA GLY A 81 13.59 8.46 -4.26
C GLY A 81 13.47 9.82 -4.97
N SER A 82 12.25 10.35 -5.19
CA SER A 82 12.03 11.60 -5.95
C SER A 82 11.68 12.81 -5.08
N TYR A 83 11.16 12.60 -3.87
CA TYR A 83 10.77 13.65 -2.93
C TYR A 83 11.66 13.63 -1.67
N ASP A 84 11.67 14.75 -0.93
CA ASP A 84 12.42 14.85 0.33
C ASP A 84 11.87 13.90 1.39
N THR A 85 12.76 13.17 2.07
CA THR A 85 12.40 12.10 3.03
C THR A 85 11.45 12.60 4.13
N ILE A 86 11.57 13.87 4.53
CA ILE A 86 10.73 14.52 5.53
C ILE A 86 9.28 14.64 5.04
N GLU A 87 9.07 15.07 3.79
CA GLU A 87 7.73 15.25 3.22
C GLU A 87 7.00 13.91 3.10
N ILE A 88 7.73 12.87 2.65
CA ILE A 88 7.19 11.52 2.49
C ILE A 88 6.81 10.94 3.84
N LEU A 89 7.66 11.11 4.87
CA LEU A 89 7.40 10.60 6.21
C LEU A 89 6.14 11.23 6.82
N ILE A 90 5.93 12.53 6.61
CA ILE A 90 4.72 13.24 7.05
C ILE A 90 3.49 12.72 6.30
N ALA A 91 3.56 12.55 4.98
CA ALA A 91 2.45 12.05 4.17
C ALA A 91 2.04 10.61 4.57
N VAL A 92 3.03 9.73 4.79
CA VAL A 92 2.81 8.37 5.30
C VAL A 92 2.23 8.39 6.71
N GLY A 93 2.70 9.30 7.57
CA GLY A 93 2.15 9.49 8.91
C GLY A 93 0.67 9.86 8.90
N ILE A 94 0.26 10.82 8.08
CA ILE A 94 -1.15 11.25 7.96
C ILE A 94 -2.03 10.12 7.40
N THR A 95 -1.57 9.41 6.37
CA THR A 95 -2.32 8.28 5.79
C THR A 95 -2.46 7.11 6.77
N ALA A 96 -1.44 6.83 7.58
CA ALA A 96 -1.52 5.85 8.65
C ALA A 96 -2.56 6.25 9.73
N VAL A 97 -2.55 7.52 10.16
CA VAL A 97 -3.53 8.03 11.13
C VAL A 97 -4.96 7.97 10.58
N MET A 98 -5.18 8.38 9.32
CA MET A 98 -6.51 8.31 8.69
C MET A 98 -7.02 6.87 8.59
N THR A 99 -6.20 5.96 8.07
CA THR A 99 -6.59 4.54 7.93
C THR A 99 -6.84 3.88 9.29
N PHE A 100 -6.04 4.21 10.30
CA PHE A 100 -6.28 3.76 11.68
C PHE A 100 -7.59 4.30 12.25
N SER A 101 -7.88 5.59 12.05
CA SER A 101 -9.10 6.23 12.54
C SER A 101 -10.37 5.60 11.94
N ILE A 102 -10.37 5.36 10.62
CA ILE A 102 -11.48 4.68 9.92
C ILE A 102 -11.63 3.24 10.41
N THR A 103 -10.51 2.56 10.66
CA THR A 103 -10.50 1.20 11.21
C THR A 103 -11.18 1.14 12.57
N VAL A 104 -10.76 2.02 13.49
CA VAL A 104 -11.32 2.13 14.83
C VAL A 104 -12.82 2.45 14.75
N PHE A 105 -13.22 3.41 13.91
CA PHE A 105 -14.64 3.73 13.69
C PHE A 105 -15.44 2.53 13.15
N ALA A 106 -14.87 1.74 12.24
CA ALA A 106 -15.50 0.53 11.71
C ALA A 106 -15.69 -0.57 12.76
N PHE A 107 -14.80 -0.66 13.77
CA PHE A 107 -15.00 -1.55 14.92
C PHE A 107 -16.12 -1.06 15.82
N PHE A 108 -16.16 0.24 16.12
CA PHE A 108 -17.21 0.82 16.96
C PHE A 108 -18.62 0.72 16.34
N THR A 109 -18.73 0.80 15.02
CA THR A 109 -20.02 0.66 14.30
C THR A 109 -20.53 -0.79 14.23
N ARG A 110 -19.70 -1.79 14.52
CA ARG A 110 -20.14 -3.20 14.61
C ARG A 110 -20.63 -3.63 15.99
N CYS A 111 -20.61 -2.75 16.99
CA CYS A 111 -21.28 -2.99 18.28
C CYS A 111 -22.79 -2.64 18.27
N ARG A 112 -23.43 -2.67 17.09
CA ARG A 112 -24.89 -2.70 16.95
C ARG A 112 -25.27 -3.90 16.08
N ASP A 113 -25.01 -5.09 16.60
CA ASP A 113 -25.76 -6.33 16.35
C ASP A 113 -25.64 -7.21 17.60
#